data_AF-A0A830EE56-F1
#
_entry.id   AF-A0A830EE56-F1
#
_cell.length_a   1.000
_cell.length_b   1.000
_cell.length_c   1.000
_cell.angle_alpha   90.00
_cell.angle_beta   90.00
_cell.angle_gamma   90.00
#
_symmetry.space_group_name_H-M   'P 1'
#
loop_
_entity.id
_entity.type
_entity.pdbx_description
1 polymer ?
#
loop_
_entity_poly.entity_id
_entity_poly.type
_entity_poly.pdbx_seq_one_letter_code
_entity_poly.pdbx_strand_id
1 'polypeptide(L)'
;MDTEGSLSPASVGDARAAFDAVGPTAKQVVREAAKAMEFDREEYRDRVTAPVVERARNVLFADRLAVTVGTRAEFNRWVDDSPNYEVTLFGSDDVDRVVWHAAPFADEVVAATFQSERDAAVGTLRRQAFSRIYRPRFAEDEAAGPPDAPGRDSADGSRNDSADGSRNDSADGSRNDSADGSRSDSADGSRSDSADGSRSDSADGGDPERDHR
;
A
#
# COMPACT_ATOMS: atom_id res chain seq x y z
N MET A 1 22.95 4.91 12.89
CA MET A 1 21.48 4.82 12.86
C MET A 1 21.01 4.40 11.48
N ASP A 2 19.92 3.63 11.41
CA ASP A 2 19.26 3.18 10.17
C ASP A 2 17.77 3.54 10.21
N THR A 3 17.14 3.71 9.05
CA THR A 3 15.70 3.97 8.93
C THR A 3 14.97 2.78 8.34
N GLU A 4 13.84 2.40 8.93
CA GLU A 4 12.94 1.37 8.45
C GLU A 4 11.57 1.93 8.10
N GLY A 5 11.01 1.52 6.96
CA GLY A 5 9.79 2.12 6.41
C GLY A 5 10.09 3.43 5.69
N SER A 6 9.08 3.98 5.02
CA SER A 6 9.26 5.11 4.12
C SER A 6 8.23 6.22 4.29
N LEU A 7 7.19 5.99 5.10
CA LEU A 7 6.10 6.94 5.27
C LEU A 7 6.42 7.92 6.39
N SER A 8 6.65 9.17 6.02
CA SER A 8 6.78 10.32 6.93
C SER A 8 5.89 11.44 6.41
N PRO A 9 4.59 11.47 6.77
CA PRO A 9 3.64 12.45 6.26
C PRO A 9 4.04 13.88 6.64
N ALA A 10 3.89 14.83 5.71
CA ALA A 10 4.18 16.24 5.96
C ALA A 10 2.96 17.02 6.48
N SER A 11 1.76 16.44 6.38
CA SER A 11 0.51 17.01 6.86
C SER A 11 -0.48 15.93 7.31
N VAL A 12 -1.53 16.33 8.04
CA VAL A 12 -2.67 15.43 8.38
C VAL A 12 -3.34 14.91 7.11
N GLY A 13 -3.48 15.75 6.07
CA GLY A 13 -4.04 15.36 4.78
C GLY A 13 -3.22 14.28 4.08
N ASP A 14 -1.89 14.40 4.08
CA ASP A 14 -1.00 13.37 3.52
C ASP A 14 -1.09 12.05 4.29
N ALA A 15 -1.15 12.14 5.63
CA ALA A 15 -1.32 10.98 6.49
C ALA A 15 -2.66 10.28 6.20
N ARG A 16 -3.74 11.05 6.03
CA ARG A 16 -5.07 10.54 5.71
C ARG A 16 -5.09 9.88 4.33
N ALA A 17 -4.53 10.53 3.32
CA ALA A 17 -4.42 9.97 1.97
C ALA A 17 -3.65 8.63 1.97
N ALA A 18 -2.54 8.55 2.70
CA ALA A 18 -1.78 7.32 2.85
C ALA A 18 -2.54 6.22 3.61
N PHE A 19 -3.33 6.60 4.61
CA PHE A 19 -4.20 5.69 5.39
C PHE A 19 -5.37 5.15 4.55
N ASP A 20 -6.01 6.00 3.75
CA ASP A 20 -7.09 5.58 2.86
C ASP A 20 -6.57 4.67 1.73
N ALA A 21 -5.36 4.93 1.23
CA ALA A 21 -4.72 4.13 0.19
C ALA A 21 -4.46 2.66 0.59
N VAL A 22 -4.30 2.35 1.88
CA VAL A 22 -4.12 0.95 2.35
C VAL A 22 -5.44 0.21 2.58
N GLY A 23 -6.58 0.89 2.47
CA GLY A 23 -7.91 0.31 2.68
C GLY A 23 -8.23 -0.91 1.80
N PRO A 24 -8.02 -0.85 0.47
CA PRO A 24 -8.26 -1.99 -0.41
C PRO A 24 -7.39 -3.21 -0.06
N THR A 25 -6.11 -2.99 0.24
CA THR A 25 -5.19 -4.06 0.67
C THR A 25 -5.65 -4.67 1.99
N ALA A 26 -6.10 -3.87 2.96
CA ALA A 26 -6.61 -4.37 4.24
C ALA A 26 -7.83 -5.29 4.05
N LYS A 27 -8.79 -4.88 3.22
CA LYS A 27 -9.96 -5.70 2.87
C LYS A 27 -9.53 -7.04 2.27
N GLN A 28 -8.60 -7.01 1.32
CA GLN A 28 -8.13 -8.21 0.64
C GLN A 28 -7.39 -9.16 1.61
N VAL A 29 -6.55 -8.64 2.51
CA VAL A 29 -5.87 -9.45 3.54
C VAL A 29 -6.88 -10.16 4.44
N VAL A 30 -7.89 -9.44 4.94
CA VAL A 30 -8.93 -10.04 5.80
C VAL A 30 -9.75 -11.08 5.04
N ARG A 31 -10.06 -10.81 3.77
CA ARG A 31 -10.80 -11.74 2.91
C ARG A 31 -10.04 -13.05 2.68
N GLU A 32 -8.75 -12.98 2.34
CA GLU A 32 -7.93 -14.17 2.13
C GLU A 32 -7.74 -14.95 3.44
N ALA A 33 -7.61 -14.26 4.58
CA ALA A 33 -7.56 -14.91 5.89
C ALA A 33 -8.87 -15.67 6.19
N ALA A 34 -10.04 -15.04 5.97
CA ALA A 34 -11.33 -15.69 6.17
C ALA A 34 -11.53 -16.89 5.24
N LYS A 35 -11.08 -16.78 3.98
CA LYS A 35 -11.09 -17.88 3.02
C LYS A 35 -10.20 -19.05 3.44
N ALA A 36 -9.01 -18.78 3.97
CA ALA A 36 -8.12 -19.80 4.50
C ALA A 36 -8.69 -20.49 5.75
N MET A 37 -9.58 -19.81 6.49
CA MET A 37 -10.35 -20.37 7.60
C MET A 37 -11.66 -21.04 7.15
N GLU A 38 -11.90 -21.15 5.84
CA GLU A 38 -13.08 -21.80 5.24
C GLU A 38 -14.43 -21.20 5.68
N PHE A 39 -14.47 -19.91 6.03
CA PHE A 39 -15.71 -19.25 6.39
C PHE A 39 -16.69 -19.28 5.21
N ASP A 40 -17.91 -19.72 5.48
CA ASP A 40 -19.01 -19.60 4.53
C ASP A 40 -19.50 -18.14 4.42
N ARG A 41 -20.50 -17.90 3.56
CA ARG A 41 -20.99 -16.55 3.30
C ARG A 41 -21.66 -15.91 4.52
N GLU A 42 -22.35 -16.69 5.35
CA GLU A 42 -23.02 -16.20 6.54
C GLU A 42 -22.00 -15.91 7.63
N GLU A 43 -21.08 -16.84 7.89
CA GLU A 43 -20.00 -16.64 8.86
C GLU A 43 -19.09 -15.47 8.46
N TYR A 44 -18.77 -15.33 7.17
CA TYR A 44 -18.00 -14.18 6.68
C TYR A 44 -18.71 -12.87 7.01
N ARG A 45 -20.01 -12.75 6.73
CA ARG A 45 -20.76 -11.51 7.00
C ARG A 45 -20.82 -11.20 8.50
N ASP A 46 -20.95 -12.22 9.33
CA ASP A 46 -21.09 -12.05 10.77
C ASP A 46 -19.75 -11.77 11.46
N ARG A 47 -18.65 -12.31 10.94
CA ARG A 47 -17.31 -12.20 11.56
C ARG A 47 -16.42 -11.13 10.92
N VAL A 48 -16.51 -10.92 9.60
CA VAL A 48 -15.71 -9.92 8.87
C VAL A 48 -16.45 -8.59 8.88
N THR A 49 -16.39 -7.94 10.04
CA THR A 49 -17.03 -6.63 10.27
C THR A 49 -16.10 -5.47 9.91
N ALA A 50 -16.67 -4.27 9.77
CA ALA A 50 -15.88 -3.06 9.50
C ALA A 50 -14.73 -2.85 10.51
N PRO A 51 -14.91 -3.06 11.84
CA PRO A 51 -13.81 -3.00 12.80
C PRO A 51 -12.65 -3.98 12.51
N VAL A 52 -12.93 -5.17 11.96
CA VAL A 52 -11.86 -6.14 11.62
C VAL A 52 -11.01 -5.61 10.47
N VAL A 53 -11.65 -5.09 9.42
CA VAL A 53 -10.95 -4.47 8.29
C VAL A 53 -10.18 -3.22 8.75
N GLU A 54 -10.76 -2.42 9.64
CA GLU A 54 -10.09 -1.25 10.20
C GLU A 54 -8.83 -1.63 10.97
N ARG A 55 -8.85 -2.70 11.77
CA ARG A 55 -7.65 -3.20 12.47
C ARG A 55 -6.56 -3.60 11.49
N ALA A 56 -6.89 -4.31 10.41
CA ALA A 56 -5.93 -4.65 9.37
C ALA A 56 -5.37 -3.39 8.69
N ARG A 57 -6.22 -2.42 8.39
CA ARG A 57 -5.81 -1.13 7.81
C ARG A 57 -4.83 -0.37 8.70
N ASN A 58 -5.12 -0.31 10.01
CA ASN A 58 -4.28 0.34 11.01
C ASN A 58 -2.89 -0.30 11.06
N VAL A 59 -2.81 -1.63 11.02
CA VAL A 59 -1.53 -2.37 11.00
C VAL A 59 -0.76 -2.07 9.71
N LEU A 60 -1.40 -2.15 8.55
CA LEU A 60 -0.75 -1.90 7.25
C LEU A 60 -0.25 -0.46 7.11
N PHE A 61 -0.98 0.51 7.63
CA PHE A 61 -0.51 1.90 7.68
C PHE A 61 0.68 2.05 8.62
N ALA A 62 0.55 1.55 9.86
CA ALA A 62 1.60 1.65 10.87
C ALA A 62 2.91 1.01 10.39
N ASP A 63 2.83 -0.13 9.69
CA ASP A 63 4.00 -0.82 9.14
C ASP A 63 4.79 0.02 8.11
N ARG A 64 4.14 0.96 7.45
CA ARG A 64 4.81 1.84 6.47
C ARG A 64 5.56 3.00 7.12
N LEU A 65 5.24 3.33 8.37
CA LEU A 65 5.82 4.48 9.07
C LEU A 65 7.35 4.37 9.12
N ALA A 66 8.00 5.44 8.69
CA ALA A 66 9.44 5.59 8.78
C ALA A 66 9.84 5.69 10.26
N VAL A 67 10.64 4.75 10.72
CA VAL A 67 11.20 4.74 12.07
C VAL A 67 12.72 4.72 11.99
N THR A 68 13.38 5.45 12.87
CA THR A 68 14.83 5.45 12.97
C THR A 68 15.24 4.58 14.14
N VAL A 69 16.19 3.68 13.90
CA VAL A 69 16.80 2.81 14.91
C VAL A 69 18.23 3.27 15.14
N GLY A 70 18.57 3.53 16.39
CA GLY A 70 19.89 4.02 16.76
C GLY A 70 20.22 3.80 18.22
N THR A 71 21.34 4.36 18.63
CA THR A 71 21.78 4.42 20.02
C THR A 71 21.10 5.57 20.75
N ARG A 72 21.14 5.53 22.09
CA ARG A 72 20.66 6.60 22.96
C ARG A 72 21.36 7.92 22.66
N ALA A 73 22.67 7.88 22.44
CA ALA A 73 23.45 9.07 22.09
C ALA A 73 23.02 9.68 20.75
N GLU A 74 22.70 8.85 19.76
CA GLU A 74 22.15 9.32 18.48
C GLU A 74 20.74 9.93 18.66
N PHE A 75 19.89 9.30 19.47
CA PHE A 75 18.56 9.83 19.77
C PHE A 75 18.62 11.16 20.51
N ASN A 76 19.44 11.27 21.56
CA ASN A 76 19.59 12.51 22.32
C ASN A 76 20.11 13.65 21.43
N ARG A 77 21.09 13.37 20.57
CA ARG A 77 21.56 14.36 19.58
C ARG A 77 20.42 14.80 18.66
N TRP A 78 19.62 13.86 18.17
CA TRP A 78 18.47 14.18 17.32
C TRP A 78 17.44 15.07 18.04
N VAL A 79 17.19 14.83 19.34
CA VAL A 79 16.32 15.67 20.18
C VAL A 79 16.92 17.07 20.36
N ASP A 80 18.22 17.17 20.66
CA ASP A 80 18.91 18.45 20.80
C ASP A 80 18.86 19.29 19.50
N ASP A 81 18.97 18.62 18.35
CA ASP A 81 18.86 19.24 17.02
C ASP A 81 17.40 19.57 16.63
N SER A 82 16.41 19.02 17.36
CA SER A 82 14.98 19.11 17.04
C SER A 82 14.13 19.59 18.24
N PRO A 83 14.41 20.78 18.81
CA PRO A 83 13.84 21.21 20.09
C PRO A 83 12.33 21.50 20.07
N ASN A 84 11.73 21.59 18.89
CA ASN A 84 10.30 21.87 18.73
C ASN A 84 9.42 20.63 18.93
N TYR A 85 10.01 19.42 18.97
CA TYR A 85 9.25 18.18 19.08
C TYR A 85 8.91 17.84 20.53
N GLU A 86 7.65 17.52 20.81
CA GLU A 86 7.24 16.90 22.06
C GLU A 86 7.67 15.42 22.08
N VAL A 87 8.56 15.09 23.02
CA VAL A 87 9.15 13.76 23.13
C VAL A 87 8.35 12.86 24.07
N THR A 88 7.80 11.77 23.53
CA THR A 88 7.27 10.66 24.33
C THR A 88 8.19 9.45 24.22
N LEU A 89 8.93 9.16 25.30
CA LEU A 89 9.85 8.03 25.37
C LEU A 89 9.29 6.91 26.26
N PHE A 90 9.29 5.68 25.75
CA PHE A 90 8.91 4.47 26.49
C PHE A 90 10.12 3.57 26.77
N GLY A 91 10.07 2.85 27.90
CA GLY A 91 11.07 1.85 28.27
C GLY A 91 11.95 2.31 29.42
N SER A 92 13.10 1.67 29.58
CA SER A 92 14.07 1.98 30.63
C SER A 92 15.13 2.96 30.13
N ASP A 93 15.61 3.81 31.04
CA ASP A 93 16.71 4.75 30.82
C ASP A 93 18.07 4.05 30.71
N ASP A 94 18.19 2.84 31.29
CA ASP A 94 19.42 2.03 31.30
C ASP A 94 19.67 1.27 29.98
N VAL A 95 18.84 1.53 28.96
CA VAL A 95 18.90 0.84 27.68
C VAL A 95 19.43 1.76 26.60
N ASP A 96 20.50 1.29 25.94
CA ASP A 96 21.27 2.07 24.97
C ASP A 96 20.68 2.09 23.56
N ARG A 97 19.77 1.18 23.19
CA ARG A 97 19.14 1.23 21.86
C ARG A 97 17.78 1.88 21.93
N VAL A 98 17.51 2.73 20.96
CA VAL A 98 16.28 3.50 20.84
C VAL A 98 15.76 3.36 19.41
N VAL A 99 14.46 3.19 19.28
CA VAL A 99 13.73 3.34 18.03
C VAL A 99 12.77 4.50 18.17
N TRP A 100 12.69 5.39 17.18
CA TRP A 100 11.81 6.55 17.24
C TRP A 100 11.15 6.88 15.90
N HIS A 101 9.98 7.49 15.97
CA HIS A 101 9.21 8.00 14.85
C HIS A 101 8.86 9.46 15.11
N ALA A 102 9.34 10.34 14.24
CA ALA A 102 8.97 11.75 14.25
C ALA A 102 7.81 11.99 13.28
N ALA A 103 6.82 12.76 13.72
CA ALA A 103 5.71 13.22 12.91
C ALA A 103 5.78 14.75 12.78
N PRO A 104 6.41 15.28 11.70
CA PRO A 104 6.67 16.71 11.57
C PRO A 104 5.42 17.58 11.58
N PHE A 105 4.32 17.08 11.02
CA PHE A 105 3.05 17.82 10.97
C PHE A 105 2.39 18.01 12.35
N ALA A 106 2.84 17.27 13.35
CA ALA A 106 2.31 17.28 14.71
C ALA A 106 3.31 17.83 15.72
N ASP A 107 4.56 18.10 15.32
CA ASP A 107 5.67 18.40 16.22
C ASP A 107 5.78 17.37 17.37
N GLU A 108 5.53 16.09 17.07
CA GLU A 108 5.55 15.00 18.05
C GLU A 108 6.55 13.91 17.65
N VAL A 109 7.22 13.32 18.64
CA VAL A 109 8.07 12.14 18.45
C VAL A 109 7.74 11.08 19.49
N VAL A 110 7.54 9.86 19.01
CA VAL A 110 7.37 8.67 19.86
C VAL A 110 8.62 7.84 19.75
N ALA A 111 9.21 7.49 20.89
CA ALA A 111 10.41 6.70 21.01
C ALA A 111 10.22 5.53 21.99
N ALA A 112 10.94 4.44 21.76
CA ALA A 112 10.95 3.28 22.64
C ALA A 112 12.37 2.72 22.75
N THR A 113 12.72 2.25 23.95
CA THR A 113 14.03 1.67 24.24
C THR A 113 13.95 0.15 24.19
N PHE A 114 14.99 -0.52 23.69
CA PHE A 114 15.00 -1.98 23.58
C PHE A 114 16.41 -2.57 23.76
N GLN A 115 16.51 -3.72 24.42
CA GLN A 115 17.80 -4.41 24.62
C GLN A 115 18.08 -5.39 23.46
N SER A 116 17.08 -6.21 23.15
CA SER A 116 17.07 -7.22 22.09
C SER A 116 15.76 -7.14 21.30
N GLU A 117 15.63 -7.94 20.24
CA GLU A 117 14.42 -8.02 19.40
C GLU A 117 14.03 -6.71 18.70
N ARG A 118 14.94 -6.23 17.84
CA ARG A 118 14.75 -5.03 17.01
C ARG A 118 13.37 -5.00 16.32
N ASP A 119 13.01 -6.08 15.63
CA ASP A 119 11.77 -6.13 14.82
C ASP A 119 10.51 -6.00 15.70
N ALA A 120 10.53 -6.61 16.90
CA ALA A 120 9.43 -6.50 17.85
C ALA A 120 9.32 -5.07 18.43
N ALA A 121 10.46 -4.43 18.69
CA ALA A 121 10.52 -3.04 19.14
C ALA A 121 9.99 -2.08 18.06
N VAL A 122 10.43 -2.23 16.81
CA VAL A 122 9.94 -1.46 15.65
C VAL A 122 8.44 -1.62 15.48
N GLY A 123 7.94 -2.86 15.45
CA GLY A 123 6.50 -3.12 15.29
C GLY A 123 5.66 -2.54 16.43
N THR A 124 6.18 -2.59 17.66
CA THR A 124 5.50 -2.01 18.83
C THR A 124 5.49 -0.48 18.77
N LEU A 125 6.62 0.13 18.44
CA LEU A 125 6.71 1.58 18.27
C LEU A 125 5.73 2.07 17.20
N ARG A 126 5.69 1.42 16.04
CA ARG A 126 4.77 1.78 14.96
C ARG A 126 3.30 1.75 15.40
N ARG A 127 2.90 0.73 16.17
CA ARG A 127 1.54 0.65 16.76
C ARG A 127 1.27 1.77 17.75
N GLN A 128 2.26 2.14 18.58
CA GLN A 128 2.14 3.24 19.55
C GLN A 128 2.04 4.59 18.84
N ALA A 129 2.90 4.83 17.85
CA ALA A 129 2.87 6.03 17.01
C ALA A 129 1.52 6.20 16.31
N PHE A 130 1.00 5.14 15.67
CA PHE A 130 -0.33 5.16 15.06
C PHE A 130 -1.42 5.53 16.06
N SER A 131 -1.43 4.88 17.23
CA SER A 131 -2.49 5.06 18.22
C SER A 131 -2.50 6.45 18.84
N ARG A 132 -1.32 7.08 18.99
CA ARG A 132 -1.16 8.37 19.68
C ARG A 132 -1.24 9.55 18.72
N ILE A 133 -0.51 9.50 17.62
CA ILE A 133 -0.37 10.66 16.73
C ILE A 133 -1.50 10.66 15.69
N TYR A 134 -1.72 9.52 15.03
CA TYR A 134 -2.54 9.47 13.82
C TYR A 134 -4.02 9.23 14.11
N ARG A 135 -4.33 8.25 14.96
CA ARG A 135 -5.72 7.85 15.23
C ARG A 135 -6.61 9.00 15.75
N PRO A 136 -6.18 9.85 16.71
CA PRO A 136 -7.02 10.97 17.16
C PRO A 136 -7.33 11.95 16.03
N ARG A 137 -6.32 12.29 15.22
CA ARG A 137 -6.44 13.26 14.12
C ARG A 137 -7.32 12.76 12.99
N PHE A 138 -7.30 11.46 12.71
CA PHE A 138 -8.22 10.86 11.75
C PHE A 138 -9.67 10.91 12.21
N ALA A 139 -9.93 10.82 13.52
CA ALA A 139 -11.28 10.93 14.08
C ALA A 139 -11.77 12.40 14.12
N GLU A 140 -10.87 13.34 14.40
CA GLU A 140 -11.17 14.78 14.37
C GLU A 140 -11.55 15.26 12.98
N ASP A 141 -10.85 14.80 11.93
CA ASP A 141 -11.21 15.10 10.53
C ASP A 141 -12.61 14.59 10.15
N GLU A 142 -13.04 13.42 10.68
CA GLU A 142 -14.39 12.91 10.41
C GLU A 142 -15.46 13.73 11.13
N ALA A 143 -15.14 14.25 12.33
CA ALA A 143 -16.02 15.12 13.10
C ALA A 143 -16.07 16.56 12.54
N ALA A 144 -15.01 17.02 11.88
CA ALA A 144 -14.89 18.35 11.27
C ALA A 144 -15.45 18.41 9.84
N GLY A 145 -15.93 17.29 9.28
CA GLY A 145 -16.67 17.27 8.02
C GLY A 145 -17.91 18.17 8.05
N PRO A 146 -18.39 18.68 6.90
CA PRO A 146 -19.53 19.60 6.86
C PRO A 146 -20.76 18.96 7.53
N PRO A 147 -21.53 19.70 8.36
CA PRO A 147 -22.58 19.15 9.22
C PRO A 147 -23.79 18.54 8.49
N ASP A 148 -23.78 18.44 7.17
CA ASP A 148 -24.84 17.83 6.35
C ASP A 148 -24.30 17.33 4.99
N ALA A 149 -23.13 16.71 4.96
CA ALA A 149 -22.86 15.77 3.86
C ALA A 149 -23.66 14.50 4.15
N PRO A 150 -24.56 14.02 3.26
CA PRO A 150 -25.11 12.68 3.43
C PRO A 150 -23.91 11.76 3.56
N GLY A 151 -23.91 10.99 4.66
CA GLY A 151 -22.77 10.19 5.06
C GLY A 151 -22.09 9.64 3.82
N ARG A 152 -20.78 9.85 3.70
CA ARG A 152 -19.95 8.95 2.92
C ARG A 152 -19.98 7.63 3.66
N ASP A 153 -21.15 7.03 3.65
CA ASP A 153 -21.37 5.63 3.81
C ASP A 153 -20.38 5.06 2.81
N SER A 154 -19.32 4.49 3.34
CA SER A 154 -18.58 3.46 2.64
C SER A 154 -19.54 2.29 2.51
N ALA A 155 -20.61 2.51 1.75
CA ALA A 155 -21.39 1.52 1.09
C ALA A 155 -20.45 0.93 0.04
N ASP A 156 -19.54 0.09 0.52
CA ASP A 156 -19.20 -1.13 -0.19
C ASP A 156 -20.40 -2.09 -0.08
N GLY A 157 -21.55 -1.58 -0.52
CA GLY A 157 -22.69 -2.34 -0.99
C GLY A 157 -22.53 -2.53 -2.48
N SER A 158 -21.36 -3.01 -2.92
CA SER A 158 -21.29 -3.69 -4.21
C SER A 158 -21.97 -5.05 -4.01
N ARG A 159 -23.25 -5.02 -4.32
CA ARG A 159 -24.06 -6.14 -4.80
C ARG A 159 -23.16 -7.23 -5.37
N ASN A 160 -23.00 -8.32 -4.64
CA ASN A 160 -22.63 -9.58 -5.28
C ASN A 160 -23.92 -10.05 -5.96
N ASP A 161 -24.12 -9.53 -7.18
CA ASP A 161 -25.08 -10.05 -8.13
C ASP A 161 -24.88 -11.55 -8.23
N SER A 162 -25.90 -12.28 -7.81
CA SER A 162 -26.04 -13.71 -8.00
C SER A 162 -26.16 -13.99 -9.50
N ALA A 163 -25.06 -14.30 -10.17
CA ALA A 163 -25.05 -15.04 -11.44
C ALA A 163 -23.62 -15.45 -11.83
N ASP A 164 -23.14 -16.59 -11.32
CA ASP A 164 -22.65 -17.65 -12.21
C ASP A 164 -22.67 -18.98 -11.47
N GLY A 165 -23.54 -19.87 -11.94
CA GLY A 165 -23.70 -21.21 -11.41
C GLY A 165 -22.63 -22.12 -11.99
N SER A 166 -21.60 -22.41 -11.22
CA SER A 166 -20.83 -23.64 -11.43
C SER A 166 -21.53 -24.78 -10.70
N ARG A 167 -22.59 -25.30 -11.33
CA ARG A 167 -23.02 -26.68 -11.10
C ARG A 167 -21.88 -27.58 -11.60
N ASN A 168 -21.15 -28.19 -10.69
CA ASN A 168 -20.46 -29.44 -11.00
C ASN A 168 -21.14 -30.56 -10.20
N ASP A 169 -22.39 -30.81 -10.59
CA ASP A 169 -23.01 -32.10 -10.33
C ASP A 169 -22.26 -33.16 -11.13
N SER A 170 -21.96 -34.24 -10.44
CA SER A 170 -21.22 -35.38 -10.95
C SER A 170 -22.07 -36.21 -11.93
N ALA A 171 -21.36 -36.84 -12.88
CA ALA A 171 -21.70 -38.06 -13.61
C ALA A 171 -22.90 -38.06 -14.58
N ASP A 172 -22.61 -38.28 -15.88
CA ASP A 172 -23.08 -39.47 -16.61
C ASP A 172 -22.26 -39.64 -17.91
N GLY A 173 -21.96 -40.89 -18.25
CA GLY A 173 -21.14 -41.27 -19.39
C GLY A 173 -21.90 -41.27 -20.71
N SER A 174 -21.13 -41.19 -21.80
CA SER A 174 -21.37 -41.73 -23.15
C SER A 174 -20.19 -41.22 -23.99
N ARG A 175 -19.14 -42.01 -24.30
CA ARG A 175 -19.10 -43.01 -25.37
C ARG A 175 -20.05 -42.71 -26.53
N ASN A 176 -19.48 -42.12 -27.60
CA ASN A 176 -19.51 -42.60 -28.98
C ASN A 176 -18.59 -41.65 -29.79
N ASP A 177 -17.47 -42.12 -30.32
CA ASP A 177 -17.39 -42.81 -31.62
C ASP A 177 -18.03 -41.99 -32.75
N SER A 178 -17.21 -41.29 -33.54
CA SER A 178 -17.00 -41.62 -34.96
C SER A 178 -16.21 -40.53 -35.68
N ALA A 179 -15.37 -41.01 -36.59
CA ALA A 179 -14.50 -40.28 -37.49
C ALA A 179 -15.27 -39.57 -38.63
N ASP A 180 -14.46 -38.95 -39.51
CA ASP A 180 -14.75 -38.45 -40.87
C ASP A 180 -14.97 -36.92 -40.94
N GLY A 181 -14.26 -36.13 -41.77
CA GLY A 181 -13.45 -36.48 -42.91
C GLY A 181 -12.56 -35.33 -43.41
N SER A 182 -11.54 -35.78 -44.14
CA SER A 182 -10.68 -35.18 -45.15
C SER A 182 -10.88 -33.72 -45.61
N ARG A 183 -9.75 -33.00 -45.61
CA ARG A 183 -9.08 -32.28 -46.72
C ARG A 183 -9.94 -31.62 -47.82
N SER A 184 -9.61 -30.36 -48.15
CA SER A 184 -9.27 -29.79 -49.49
C SER A 184 -9.15 -28.25 -49.34
N ASP A 185 -7.97 -27.66 -49.41
CA ASP A 185 -7.35 -27.08 -50.63
C ASP A 185 -8.16 -25.96 -51.30
N SER A 186 -7.64 -24.72 -51.28
CA SER A 186 -7.50 -23.85 -52.45
C SER A 186 -6.79 -22.53 -52.10
N ALA A 187 -5.75 -22.24 -52.85
CA ALA A 187 -5.02 -20.97 -52.90
C ALA A 187 -5.64 -20.03 -53.96
N ASP A 188 -5.64 -18.73 -53.70
CA ASP A 188 -5.58 -17.59 -54.65
C ASP A 188 -5.55 -16.32 -53.75
N GLY A 189 -4.73 -15.27 -53.86
CA GLY A 189 -3.92 -14.73 -54.94
C GLY A 189 -4.05 -13.19 -54.86
N SER A 190 -2.97 -12.47 -55.15
CA SER A 190 -2.84 -11.00 -55.36
C SER A 190 -2.69 -10.14 -54.09
N ARG A 191 -1.50 -9.63 -53.74
CA ARG A 191 -0.72 -8.52 -54.34
C ARG A 191 -1.46 -7.18 -54.42
N SER A 192 -0.97 -6.20 -53.69
CA SER A 192 -0.63 -4.89 -54.26
C SER A 192 0.42 -4.15 -53.41
N ASP A 193 1.54 -3.90 -54.08
CA ASP A 193 2.63 -3.02 -53.70
C ASP A 193 2.19 -1.56 -53.62
N SER A 194 2.82 -0.78 -52.75
CA SER A 194 2.95 0.67 -52.93
C SER A 194 4.23 1.15 -52.25
N ALA A 195 5.23 1.36 -53.08
CA ALA A 195 6.42 2.14 -52.81
C ALA A 195 6.31 3.44 -53.60
N ASP A 196 6.52 4.57 -52.93
CA ASP A 196 7.11 5.81 -53.44
C ASP A 196 7.50 6.63 -52.20
N GLY A 197 8.77 6.86 -51.85
CA GLY A 197 9.72 7.63 -52.64
C GLY A 197 9.41 9.12 -52.47
N SER A 198 10.09 9.87 -51.60
CA SER A 198 11.21 10.68 -52.08
C SER A 198 12.03 11.28 -50.95
N ARG A 199 13.33 11.36 -51.24
CA ARG A 199 14.44 11.93 -50.46
C ARG A 199 14.43 13.46 -50.52
N SER A 200 15.07 14.08 -49.54
CA SER A 200 15.86 15.29 -49.77
C SER A 200 17.11 15.27 -48.89
N ASP A 201 18.23 15.05 -49.55
CA ASP A 201 19.59 15.37 -49.10
C ASP A 201 19.71 16.88 -48.81
N SER A 202 20.46 17.22 -47.78
CA SER A 202 21.13 18.52 -47.67
C SER A 202 22.45 18.31 -46.94
N ALA A 203 23.53 18.33 -47.72
CA ALA A 203 24.89 18.49 -47.28
C ALA A 203 25.34 19.92 -47.67
N ASP A 204 25.82 20.70 -46.70
CA ASP A 204 26.80 21.79 -46.81
C ASP A 204 26.99 22.36 -45.38
N GLY A 205 28.16 22.64 -44.78
CA GLY A 205 29.55 22.69 -45.20
C GLY A 205 30.30 23.63 -44.23
N GLY A 206 31.52 23.24 -43.78
CA GLY A 206 32.54 24.08 -43.10
C GLY A 206 32.29 24.40 -41.60
N ASP A 207 33.25 24.41 -40.67
CA ASP A 207 34.71 24.49 -40.74
C ASP A 207 35.29 24.12 -39.33
N PRO A 208 36.41 23.38 -39.21
CA PRO A 208 37.06 23.13 -37.93
C PRO A 208 38.54 23.59 -37.90
N GLU A 209 38.84 24.82 -37.49
CA GLU A 209 40.18 25.25 -37.03
C GLU A 209 40.02 26.47 -36.09
N ARG A 210 40.84 26.78 -35.08
CA ARG A 210 41.98 26.21 -34.38
C ARG A 210 42.24 27.16 -33.19
N ASP A 211 42.68 26.57 -32.07
CA ASP A 211 43.80 27.00 -31.22
C ASP A 211 44.18 28.50 -31.14
N HIS A 212 44.18 29.09 -29.93
CA HIS A 212 45.29 29.89 -29.40
C HIS A 212 45.07 30.31 -27.93
N ARG A 213 45.98 29.81 -27.07
CA ARG A 213 46.58 30.41 -25.85
C ARG A 213 45.70 30.92 -24.72
#